data_AF-A0AAW0YC64-F1
#
_entry.id   AF-A0AAW0YC64-F1
#
_cell.length_a   1.000
_cell.length_b   1.000
_cell.length_c   1.000
_cell.angle_alpha   90.00
_cell.angle_beta   90.00
_cell.angle_gamma   90.00
#
_symmetry.space_group_name_H-M   'P 1'
#
loop_
_entity.id
_entity.type
_entity.pdbx_description
1 polymer ?
#
loop_
_entity_poly.entity_id
_entity_poly.type
_entity_poly.pdbx_seq_one_letter_code
_entity_poly.pdbx_strand_id
1 'polypeptide(L)'
;PYNLHYDLATSVLNVMWRIVVGERFAMGDPHLHEHINSLAMALTLVEQGGFLNYTPVIQFIGTFLRFKALKVGLSMSRRLKHYKNIITQHKATLDDPARGNDYLYEYLKESHRQAQREADVTFTDQQLQWLMSDLFIVGLD
;
A
#
# COMPACT_ATOMS: atom_id res chain seq x y z
N PRO A 1 -10.65 -12.65 24.54
CA PRO A 1 -9.33 -13.05 24.00
C PRO A 1 -8.62 -11.83 23.39
N TYR A 2 -7.46 -11.45 23.95
CA TYR A 2 -6.67 -10.31 23.48
C TYR A 2 -5.87 -10.74 22.24
N ASN A 3 -5.98 -10.00 21.12
CA ASN A 3 -5.35 -10.38 19.86
C ASN A 3 -4.08 -9.56 19.61
N LEU A 4 -3.01 -9.93 20.33
CA LEU A 4 -1.72 -9.22 20.35
C LEU A 4 -1.10 -9.03 18.96
N HIS A 5 -1.38 -9.94 18.03
CA HIS A 5 -0.87 -9.89 16.66
C HIS A 5 -1.34 -8.61 15.94
N TYR A 6 -2.62 -8.25 16.07
CA TYR A 6 -3.17 -7.07 15.39
C TYR A 6 -2.68 -5.75 16.02
N ASP A 7 -2.48 -5.72 17.33
CA ASP A 7 -1.98 -4.52 18.02
C ASP A 7 -0.53 -4.22 17.68
N LEU A 8 0.30 -5.27 17.57
CA LEU A 8 1.69 -5.14 17.15
C LEU A 8 1.78 -4.69 15.68
N ALA A 9 1.05 -5.37 14.78
CA ALA A 9 0.96 -5.00 13.37
C ALA A 9 0.48 -3.55 13.19
N THR A 10 -0.55 -3.14 13.91
CA THR A 10 -1.06 -1.76 13.92
C THR A 10 0.00 -0.77 14.37
N SER A 11 0.78 -1.11 15.39
CA SER A 11 1.82 -0.24 15.93
C SER A 11 2.97 -0.06 14.95
N VAL A 12 3.48 -1.15 14.36
CA VAL A 12 4.53 -1.12 13.33
C VAL A 12 4.05 -0.32 12.13
N LEU A 13 2.84 -0.61 11.65
CA LEU A 13 2.26 0.07 10.50
C LEU A 13 2.07 1.57 10.75
N ASN A 14 1.68 1.97 11.97
CA ASN A 14 1.57 3.37 12.34
C ASN A 14 2.91 4.11 12.34
N VAL A 15 4.00 3.45 12.77
CA VAL A 15 5.34 4.05 12.70
C VAL A 15 5.75 4.25 11.25
N MET A 16 5.59 3.22 10.41
CA MET A 16 5.91 3.28 8.99
C MET A 16 5.07 4.33 8.26
N TRP A 17 3.76 4.34 8.50
CA TRP A 17 2.84 5.31 7.91
C TRP A 17 3.19 6.75 8.28
N ARG A 18 3.58 6.99 9.54
CA ARG A 18 4.02 8.32 9.96
C ARG A 18 5.28 8.78 9.26
N ILE A 19 6.23 7.89 9.00
CA ILE A 19 7.45 8.23 8.26
C ILE A 19 7.10 8.53 6.79
N VAL A 20 6.19 7.77 6.21
CA VAL A 20 5.85 7.88 4.78
C VAL A 20 4.95 9.07 4.47
N VAL A 21 3.86 9.23 5.22
CA VAL A 21 2.75 10.14 4.95
C VAL A 21 2.66 11.27 5.98
N GLY A 22 3.45 11.21 7.06
CA GLY A 22 3.40 12.21 8.15
C GLY A 22 2.22 12.02 9.11
N GLU A 23 1.29 11.12 8.79
CA GLU A 23 0.05 10.89 9.55
C GLU A 23 0.12 9.61 10.40
N ARG A 24 -0.80 9.48 11.36
CA ARG A 24 -0.98 8.26 12.16
C ARG A 24 -2.42 7.80 12.03
N PHE A 25 -2.64 6.51 11.90
CA PHE A 25 -3.99 5.95 12.06
C PHE A 25 -4.37 5.96 13.54
N ALA A 26 -5.65 6.19 13.82
CA ALA A 26 -6.16 6.04 15.17
C ALA A 26 -6.02 4.58 15.62
N MET A 27 -5.68 4.37 16.90
CA MET A 27 -5.65 3.02 17.46
C MET A 27 -7.06 2.43 17.42
N GLY A 28 -7.21 1.25 16.80
CA GLY A 28 -8.51 0.61 16.58
C GLY A 28 -9.31 1.15 15.40
N ASP A 29 -8.70 1.92 14.50
CA ASP A 29 -9.37 2.39 13.28
C ASP A 29 -9.86 1.19 12.43
N PRO A 30 -11.17 1.08 12.16
CA PRO A 30 -11.73 -0.02 11.36
C PRO A 30 -11.17 -0.06 9.93
N HIS A 31 -10.76 1.08 9.36
CA HIS A 31 -10.14 1.12 8.03
C HIS A 31 -8.76 0.46 8.03
N LEU A 32 -7.95 0.72 9.05
CA LEU A 32 -6.67 0.06 9.20
C LEU A 32 -6.84 -1.45 9.35
N HIS A 33 -7.83 -1.86 10.15
CA HIS A 33 -8.16 -3.27 10.33
C HIS A 33 -8.60 -3.94 9.02
N GLU A 34 -9.37 -3.24 8.17
CA GLU A 34 -9.73 -3.72 6.84
C GLU A 34 -8.50 -3.83 5.92
N HIS A 35 -7.57 -2.87 5.97
CA HIS A 35 -6.33 -2.92 5.20
C HIS A 35 -5.45 -4.09 5.62
N ILE A 36 -5.25 -4.31 6.92
CA ILE A 36 -4.48 -5.43 7.48
C ILE A 36 -5.11 -6.75 7.07
N ASN A 37 -6.43 -6.92 7.24
CA ASN A 37 -7.12 -8.16 6.87
C ASN A 37 -7.10 -8.42 5.36
N SER A 38 -7.25 -7.38 4.54
CA SER A 38 -7.13 -7.52 3.09
C SER A 38 -5.72 -7.94 2.67
N LEU A 39 -4.69 -7.53 3.42
CA LEU A 39 -3.31 -7.84 3.11
C LEU A 39 -2.92 -9.25 3.56
N ALA A 40 -3.31 -9.64 4.77
CA ALA A 40 -3.18 -11.01 5.25
C ALA A 40 -3.87 -12.00 4.28
N MET A 41 -5.07 -11.66 3.80
CA MET A 41 -5.78 -12.49 2.82
C MET A 41 -5.04 -12.56 1.47
N ALA A 42 -4.40 -11.48 1.04
CA ALA A 42 -3.59 -11.49 -0.18
C ALA A 42 -2.35 -12.38 -0.03
N LEU A 43 -1.64 -12.28 1.09
CA LEU A 43 -0.47 -13.12 1.40
C LEU A 43 -0.84 -14.59 1.45
N THR A 44 -1.91 -14.96 2.16
CA THR A 44 -2.41 -16.34 2.18
C THR A 44 -2.78 -16.85 0.79
N LEU A 45 -3.34 -16.02 -0.09
CA LEU A 45 -3.62 -16.43 -1.48
C LEU A 45 -2.35 -16.62 -2.30
N VAL A 46 -1.32 -15.80 -2.10
CA VAL A 46 -0.02 -15.94 -2.78
C VAL A 46 0.68 -17.22 -2.33
N GLU A 47 0.70 -17.50 -1.04
CA GLU A 47 1.24 -18.75 -0.47
C GLU A 47 0.51 -19.99 -1.02
N GLN A 48 -0.82 -19.94 -1.07
CA GLN A 48 -1.63 -21.02 -1.68
C GLN A 48 -1.44 -21.12 -3.20
N GLY A 49 -1.12 -20.00 -3.85
CA GLY A 49 -0.89 -19.90 -5.30
C GLY A 49 0.45 -20.45 -5.76
N GLY A 50 1.43 -20.62 -4.87
CA GLY A 50 2.75 -21.19 -5.20
C GLY A 50 2.67 -22.59 -5.82
N PHE A 51 1.63 -23.37 -5.51
CA PHE A 51 1.40 -24.69 -6.10
C PHE A 51 0.83 -24.64 -7.54
N LEU A 52 0.16 -23.54 -7.93
CA LEU A 52 -0.48 -23.38 -9.24
C LEU A 52 0.45 -22.82 -10.33
N ASN A 53 1.66 -22.39 -9.96
CA ASN A 53 2.64 -21.81 -10.89
C ASN A 53 3.11 -22.80 -11.98
N TYR A 54 2.84 -24.10 -11.81
CA TYR A 54 3.22 -25.15 -12.77
C TYR A 54 2.16 -25.41 -13.86
N THR A 55 0.96 -24.82 -13.79
CA THR A 55 -0.10 -25.00 -14.82
C THR A 55 -1.00 -23.76 -14.97
N PRO A 56 -0.65 -22.81 -15.85
CA PRO A 56 -1.38 -21.53 -16.00
C PRO A 56 -2.87 -21.68 -16.37
N VAL A 57 -3.26 -22.78 -17.05
CA VAL A 57 -4.66 -23.05 -17.41
C VAL A 57 -5.52 -23.43 -16.20
N ILE A 58 -4.97 -24.24 -15.28
CA ILE A 58 -5.64 -24.61 -14.02
C ILE A 58 -5.68 -23.41 -13.08
N GLN A 59 -4.65 -22.58 -13.10
CA GLN A 59 -4.61 -21.30 -12.38
C GLN A 59 -5.70 -20.34 -12.86
N PHE A 60 -5.92 -20.21 -14.17
CA PHE A 60 -6.97 -19.35 -14.70
C PHE A 60 -8.37 -19.82 -14.26
N ILE A 61 -8.67 -21.12 -14.40
CA ILE A 61 -9.96 -21.70 -14.02
C ILE A 61 -10.17 -21.66 -12.50
N GLY A 62 -9.16 -22.04 -11.72
CA GLY A 62 -9.22 -22.06 -10.24
C GLY A 62 -9.25 -20.67 -9.59
N THR A 63 -8.69 -19.64 -10.24
CA THR A 63 -8.64 -18.26 -9.72
C THR A 63 -9.90 -17.48 -10.07
N PHE A 64 -10.44 -17.59 -11.30
CA PHE A 64 -11.64 -16.86 -11.70
C PHE A 64 -12.95 -17.43 -11.10
N LEU A 65 -13.00 -18.73 -10.76
CA LEU A 65 -14.19 -19.35 -10.15
C LEU A 65 -14.29 -19.13 -8.62
N ARG A 66 -13.26 -18.59 -7.97
CA ARG A 66 -13.28 -18.38 -6.51
C ARG A 66 -13.68 -16.94 -6.19
N PHE A 67 -14.88 -16.76 -5.64
CA PHE A 67 -15.37 -15.48 -5.07
C PHE A 67 -14.33 -14.77 -4.16
N LYS A 68 -13.45 -15.55 -3.50
CA LYS A 68 -12.35 -15.02 -2.68
C LYS A 68 -11.31 -14.23 -3.49
N ALA A 69 -10.94 -14.68 -4.70
CA ALA A 69 -9.97 -13.99 -5.54
C ALA A 69 -10.52 -12.66 -6.05
N LEU A 70 -11.80 -12.63 -6.46
CA LEU A 70 -12.49 -11.40 -6.83
C LEU A 70 -12.55 -10.39 -5.67
N LYS A 71 -12.84 -10.87 -4.45
CA LYS A 71 -12.87 -10.04 -3.25
C LYS A 71 -11.49 -9.43 -2.94
N VAL A 72 -10.41 -10.19 -3.11
CA VAL A 72 -9.04 -9.69 -2.92
C VAL A 72 -8.67 -8.67 -4.00
N GLY A 73 -8.98 -8.93 -5.26
CA GLY A 73 -8.75 -7.96 -6.34
C GLY A 73 -9.49 -6.64 -6.13
N LEU A 74 -10.74 -6.70 -5.65
CA LEU A 74 -11.54 -5.52 -5.33
C LEU A 74 -10.94 -4.74 -4.15
N SER A 75 -10.50 -5.45 -3.11
CA SER A 75 -9.91 -4.84 -1.91
C SER A 75 -8.55 -4.19 -2.23
N MET A 76 -7.74 -4.84 -3.07
CA MET A 76 -6.50 -4.28 -3.61
C MET A 76 -6.77 -3.01 -4.42
N SER A 77 -7.77 -3.03 -5.30
CA SER A 77 -8.15 -1.86 -6.11
C SER A 77 -8.60 -0.68 -5.25
N ARG A 78 -9.37 -0.92 -4.18
CA ARG A 78 -9.77 0.12 -3.22
C ARG A 78 -8.57 0.71 -2.49
N ARG A 79 -7.61 -0.13 -2.09
CA ARG A 79 -6.38 0.30 -1.42
C ARG A 79 -5.50 1.15 -2.33
N LEU A 80 -5.27 0.72 -3.58
CA LEU A 80 -4.52 1.51 -4.55
C LEU A 80 -5.20 2.85 -4.86
N LYS A 81 -6.54 2.87 -4.94
CA LYS A 81 -7.29 4.12 -5.07
C LYS A 81 -7.10 5.04 -3.87
N HIS A 82 -7.08 4.50 -2.65
CA HIS A 82 -6.80 5.27 -1.45
C HIS A 82 -5.39 5.88 -1.47
N TYR A 83 -4.37 5.11 -1.84
CA TYR A 83 -2.99 5.62 -1.98
C TYR A 83 -2.89 6.72 -3.04
N LYS A 84 -3.56 6.55 -4.18
CA LYS A 84 -3.63 7.58 -5.22
C LYS A 84 -4.25 8.88 -4.72
N ASN A 85 -5.29 8.80 -3.89
CA ASN A 85 -5.91 9.98 -3.29
C ASN A 85 -4.94 10.70 -2.35
N ILE A 86 -4.22 9.96 -1.51
CA ILE A 86 -3.21 10.53 -0.60
C ILE A 86 -2.11 11.23 -1.39
N ILE A 87 -1.58 10.60 -2.44
CA ILE A 87 -0.55 11.20 -3.30
C ILE A 87 -1.08 12.51 -3.92
N THR A 88 -2.33 12.51 -4.38
CA THR A 88 -2.97 13.70 -4.97
C THR A 88 -3.11 14.82 -3.95
N GLN A 89 -3.49 14.51 -2.71
CA GLN A 89 -3.55 15.49 -1.62
C GLN A 89 -2.16 16.05 -1.29
N HIS A 90 -1.13 15.21 -1.25
CA HIS A 90 0.25 15.67 -0.99
C HIS A 90 0.78 16.57 -2.11
N LYS A 91 0.45 16.26 -3.37
CA LYS A 91 0.76 17.14 -4.51
C LYS A 91 0.05 18.49 -4.43
N ALA A 92 -1.21 18.52 -3.98
CA ALA A 92 -1.97 19.76 -3.89
C ALA A 92 -1.42 20.72 -2.82
N THR A 93 -0.72 20.19 -1.82
CA THR A 93 -0.11 20.97 -0.73
C THR A 93 1.41 21.06 -0.86
N LEU A 94 1.97 20.83 -2.06
CA LEU A 94 3.42 20.72 -2.20
C LEU A 94 4.15 22.03 -1.84
N ASP A 95 3.47 23.16 -2.01
CA ASP A 95 4.01 24.50 -1.79
C ASP A 95 3.73 25.04 -0.38
N ASP A 96 3.11 24.26 0.51
CA ASP A 96 2.78 24.71 1.87
C ASP A 96 4.03 24.73 2.78
N PRO A 97 4.51 25.90 3.21
CA PRO A 97 5.71 26.03 4.04
C PRO A 97 5.49 25.59 5.50
N ALA A 98 4.24 25.42 5.94
CA ALA A 98 3.91 25.00 7.31
C ALA A 98 3.89 23.46 7.46
N ARG A 99 4.04 22.72 6.36
CA ARG A 99 3.90 21.26 6.34
C ARG A 99 5.20 20.57 6.78
N GLY A 100 5.05 19.44 7.47
CA GLY A 100 6.18 18.60 7.87
C GLY A 100 6.82 17.86 6.69
N ASN A 101 8.14 17.61 6.77
CA ASN A 101 8.87 16.82 5.78
C ASN A 101 8.59 15.31 6.02
N ASP A 102 7.64 14.76 5.26
CA ASP A 102 7.42 13.33 5.14
C ASP A 102 8.13 12.76 3.90
N TYR A 103 8.33 11.43 3.85
CA TYR A 103 9.00 10.81 2.70
C TYR A 103 8.25 11.06 1.39
N LEU A 104 6.92 11.04 1.42
CA LEU A 104 6.07 11.24 0.26
C LEU A 104 6.32 12.62 -0.38
N TYR A 105 6.50 13.64 0.44
CA TYR A 105 6.82 14.99 0.02
C TYR A 105 8.21 15.09 -0.62
N GLU A 106 9.24 14.53 0.00
CA GLU A 106 10.60 14.50 -0.56
C GLU A 106 10.65 13.73 -1.89
N TYR A 107 9.92 12.61 -2.00
CA TYR A 107 9.79 11.85 -3.23
C TYR A 107 9.14 12.68 -4.35
N LEU A 108 8.04 13.38 -4.04
CA LEU A 108 7.32 14.22 -5.00
C LEU A 108 8.15 15.43 -5.44
N LYS A 109 8.93 16.03 -4.53
CA LYS A 109 9.88 17.10 -4.86
C LYS A 109 10.97 16.64 -5.81
N GLU A 110 11.58 15.49 -5.57
CA GLU A 110 12.62 14.97 -6.46
C GLU A 110 12.02 14.59 -7.82
N SER A 111 10.82 14.00 -7.86
CA SER A 111 10.08 13.73 -9.10
C SER A 111 9.84 15.01 -9.91
N HIS A 112 9.39 16.09 -9.27
CA HIS A 112 9.21 17.38 -9.93
C HIS A 112 10.54 17.96 -10.44
N ARG A 113 11.62 17.84 -9.65
CA ARG A 113 12.96 18.31 -10.04
C ARG A 113 13.52 17.56 -11.23
N GLN A 114 13.31 16.24 -11.32
CA GLN A 114 13.73 15.43 -12.47
C GLN A 114 12.96 15.81 -13.74
N ALA A 115 11.64 16.01 -13.63
CA ALA A 115 10.80 16.42 -14.75
C ALA A 115 11.24 17.77 -15.34
N GLN A 116 11.69 18.71 -14.50
CA GLN A 116 12.21 20.00 -14.95
C GLN A 116 13.59 19.93 -15.61
N ARG A 117 14.38 18.88 -15.33
CA ARG A 117 15.75 18.74 -15.82
C ARG A 117 15.86 17.91 -17.10
N GLU A 118 14.73 17.49 -17.68
CA GLU A 118 14.68 16.57 -18.83
C GLU A 118 15.55 15.30 -18.63
N ALA A 119 15.73 14.90 -17.37
CA ALA A 119 16.44 13.68 -17.01
C ALA A 119 15.51 12.47 -17.18
N ASP A 120 16.10 11.27 -17.30
CA ASP A 120 15.33 10.03 -17.24
C ASP A 120 14.52 9.99 -15.94
N VAL A 121 13.19 10.05 -16.08
CA VAL A 121 12.26 10.13 -14.96
C VAL A 121 12.23 8.77 -14.26
N THR A 122 12.93 8.69 -13.12
CA THR A 122 13.05 7.48 -12.32
C THR A 122 12.05 7.42 -11.18
N PHE A 123 11.37 8.55 -10.90
CA PHE A 123 10.43 8.72 -9.80
C PHE A 123 9.01 8.95 -10.33
N THR A 124 8.18 7.90 -10.31
CA THR A 124 6.80 7.92 -10.80
C THR A 124 5.78 7.66 -9.69
N ASP A 125 4.57 8.21 -9.84
CA ASP A 125 3.44 7.94 -8.93
C ASP A 125 3.14 6.45 -8.77
N GLN A 126 3.34 5.67 -9.84
CA GLN A 126 3.09 4.24 -9.82
C GLN A 126 4.12 3.52 -8.93
N GLN A 127 5.41 3.83 -9.05
CA GLN A 127 6.44 3.26 -8.18
C GLN A 127 6.19 3.63 -6.71
N LEU A 128 5.74 4.85 -6.46
CA LEU A 128 5.39 5.31 -5.12
C LEU A 128 4.20 4.55 -4.52
N GLN A 129 3.16 4.26 -5.32
CA GLN A 129 2.03 3.40 -4.90
C GLN A 129 2.46 1.96 -4.59
N TRP A 130 3.39 1.41 -5.39
CA TRP A 130 3.95 0.08 -5.15
C TRP A 130 4.81 0.06 -3.89
N LEU A 131 5.68 1.05 -3.70
CA LEU A 131 6.48 1.20 -2.49
C LEU A 131 5.60 1.28 -1.24
N MET A 132 4.54 2.10 -1.26
CA MET A 132 3.57 2.16 -0.16
C MET A 132 2.89 0.81 0.07
N SER A 133 2.64 0.02 -0.97
CA SER A 133 2.06 -1.31 -0.82
C SER A 133 3.04 -2.30 -0.19
N ASP A 134 4.31 -2.28 -0.60
CA ASP A 134 5.36 -3.17 -0.09
C ASP A 134 5.68 -2.87 1.37
N LEU A 135 5.72 -1.60 1.77
CA LEU A 135 5.94 -1.21 3.17
C LEU A 135 4.84 -1.74 4.11
N PHE A 136 3.60 -1.85 3.62
CA PHE A 136 2.53 -2.47 4.40
C PHE A 136 2.70 -3.98 4.50
N ILE A 137 3.22 -4.64 3.45
CA ILE A 137 3.47 -6.08 3.47
C ILE A 137 4.58 -6.41 4.47
N VAL A 138 5.70 -5.70 4.39
CA VAL A 138 6.85 -5.88 5.29
C VAL A 138 6.50 -5.58 6.74
N GLY A 139 5.57 -4.64 7.00
CA GLY A 139 5.11 -4.36 8.36
C GLY A 139 4.17 -5.42 8.96
N LEU A 140 3.66 -6.35 8.13
CA LEU A 140 2.76 -7.43 8.56
C LEU A 140 3.42 -8.81 8.62
N ASP A 141 4.51 -9.01 7.88
CA ASP A 141 5.36 -10.21 7.93
C ASP A 141 6.26 -10.19 9.19
#